data_AF-A0A9P4ILQ0-F1
#
_entry.id   AF-A0A9P4ILQ0-F1
#
_cell.length_a   1.000
_cell.length_b   1.000
_cell.length_c   1.000
_cell.angle_alpha   90.00
_cell.angle_beta   90.00
_cell.angle_gamma   90.00
#
_symmetry.space_group_name_H-M   'P 1'
#
loop_
_entity.id
_entity.type
_entity.pdbx_description
1 polymer ?
#
loop_
_entity_poly.entity_id
_entity_poly.type
_entity_poly.pdbx_seq_one_letter_code
_entity_poly.pdbx_strand_id
1 'polypeptide(L)'
;MRFSAITAAALFGASALAAPAPNAAIQKEIQTLEITIVNVLNDIVQLNKAGLHKDYSTGTSEFGQIISQVSGPQPCSPFVPGKPTTAAGAVSYLQKAQSGLQELSLDLMDPSKSAKKGDFHADVCGAWGFYAGVQTFVNKQ
;
A
#
# COMPACT_ATOMS: atom_id res chain seq x y z
N MET A 1 -16.42 -68.24 9.03
CA MET A 1 -15.27 -67.39 8.70
C MET A 1 -15.79 -66.25 7.81
N ARG A 2 -15.91 -65.03 8.33
CA ARG A 2 -16.35 -63.86 7.56
C ARG A 2 -15.15 -62.91 7.44
N PHE A 3 -14.68 -62.72 6.21
CA PHE A 3 -13.60 -61.79 5.88
C PHE A 3 -14.18 -60.38 5.77
N SER A 4 -13.71 -59.47 6.61
CA SER A 4 -13.96 -58.03 6.49
C SER A 4 -13.04 -57.48 5.39
N ALA A 5 -13.61 -56.91 4.33
CA ALA A 5 -12.87 -56.11 3.37
C ALA A 5 -12.79 -54.67 3.89
N ILE A 6 -11.56 -54.21 4.13
CA ILE A 6 -11.22 -52.81 4.42
C ILE A 6 -11.16 -52.09 3.07
N THR A 7 -12.13 -51.23 2.78
CA THR A 7 -12.06 -50.36 1.61
C THR A 7 -11.32 -49.09 2.00
N ALA A 8 -10.01 -49.06 1.71
CA ALA A 8 -9.22 -47.84 1.72
C ALA A 8 -9.68 -46.95 0.56
N ALA A 9 -10.38 -45.86 0.87
CA ALA A 9 -10.66 -44.81 -0.10
C ALA A 9 -9.42 -43.91 -0.21
N ALA A 10 -8.78 -43.97 -1.37
CA ALA A 10 -7.54 -43.27 -1.70
C ALA A 10 -7.71 -41.74 -1.73
N LEU A 11 -6.67 -41.08 -1.21
CA LEU A 11 -6.34 -39.66 -1.35
C LEU A 11 -6.23 -39.24 -2.82
N PHE A 12 -7.21 -38.52 -3.37
CA PHE A 12 -7.02 -37.67 -4.55
C PHE A 12 -8.01 -36.49 -4.50
N GLY A 13 -7.71 -35.51 -3.66
CA GLY A 13 -8.33 -34.19 -3.70
C GLY A 13 -7.32 -33.21 -4.26
N ALA A 14 -7.54 -32.75 -5.49
CA ALA A 14 -6.68 -31.89 -6.28
C ALA A 14 -5.88 -30.87 -5.46
N SER A 15 -4.55 -30.87 -5.64
CA SER A 15 -3.75 -29.67 -5.43
C SER A 15 -4.21 -28.64 -6.46
N ALA A 16 -5.30 -27.94 -6.16
CA ALA A 16 -5.56 -26.66 -6.77
C ALA A 16 -4.35 -25.81 -6.41
N LEU A 17 -3.46 -25.61 -7.39
CA LEU A 17 -2.51 -24.51 -7.37
C LEU A 17 -3.36 -23.28 -7.10
N ALA A 18 -3.41 -22.82 -5.84
CA ALA A 18 -4.06 -21.59 -5.50
C ALA A 18 -3.38 -20.54 -6.37
N ALA A 19 -4.11 -20.01 -7.35
CA ALA A 19 -3.66 -18.84 -8.07
C ALA A 19 -3.24 -17.82 -6.99
N PRO A 20 -2.10 -17.14 -7.15
CA PRO A 20 -1.72 -16.11 -6.19
C PRO A 20 -2.94 -15.21 -6.00
N ALA A 21 -3.32 -15.00 -4.74
CA ALA A 21 -4.48 -14.18 -4.43
C ALA A 21 -4.33 -12.86 -5.22
N PRO A 22 -5.41 -12.34 -5.84
CA PRO A 22 -5.34 -11.17 -6.73
C PRO A 22 -4.62 -9.96 -6.12
N ASN A 23 -4.43 -9.95 -4.81
CA ASN A 23 -3.81 -8.87 -4.04
C ASN A 23 -2.32 -9.11 -3.69
N ALA A 24 -1.73 -10.28 -3.95
CA ALA A 24 -0.34 -10.58 -3.56
C ALA A 24 0.70 -9.67 -4.25
N ALA A 25 0.47 -9.28 -5.51
CA ALA A 25 1.32 -8.33 -6.22
C ALA A 25 1.22 -6.93 -5.61
N ILE A 26 0.00 -6.47 -5.34
CA ILE A 26 -0.27 -5.16 -4.72
C ILE A 26 0.34 -5.10 -3.31
N GLN A 27 0.28 -6.18 -2.53
CA GLN A 27 0.93 -6.26 -1.22
C GLN A 27 2.44 -6.03 -1.30
N LYS A 28 3.11 -6.55 -2.33
CA LYS A 28 4.54 -6.33 -2.55
C LYS A 28 4.83 -4.88 -2.94
N GLU A 29 3.97 -4.27 -3.75
CA GLU A 29 4.10 -2.85 -4.10
C GLU A 29 3.91 -1.94 -2.88
N ILE A 30 2.94 -2.25 -2.01
CA ILE A 30 2.73 -1.54 -0.74
C ILE A 30 4.00 -1.65 0.13
N GLN A 31 4.55 -2.85 0.31
CA GLN A 31 5.80 -3.03 1.08
C GLN A 31 6.97 -2.24 0.49
N THR A 32 7.07 -2.20 -0.85
CA THR A 32 8.10 -1.41 -1.54
C THR A 32 7.94 0.07 -1.24
N LEU A 33 6.72 0.59 -1.33
CA LEU A 33 6.40 1.97 -1.01
C LEU A 33 6.63 2.30 0.48
N GLU A 34 6.31 1.39 1.39
CA GLU A 34 6.59 1.58 2.83
C GLU A 34 8.09 1.75 3.09
N ILE A 35 8.95 0.98 2.40
CA ILE A 35 10.41 1.14 2.46
C ILE A 35 10.82 2.51 1.91
N THR A 36 10.26 2.94 0.78
CA THR A 36 10.53 4.25 0.20
C THR A 36 10.12 5.37 1.16
N ILE A 37 8.98 5.26 1.85
CA ILE A 37 8.56 6.23 2.88
C ILE A 37 9.58 6.28 4.03
N VAL A 38 10.11 5.13 4.46
CA VAL A 38 11.17 5.09 5.48
C VAL A 38 12.44 5.80 5.00
N ASN A 39 12.81 5.67 3.72
CA ASN A 39 13.96 6.39 3.16
C ASN A 39 13.72 7.90 3.15
N VAL A 40 12.52 8.36 2.75
CA VAL A 40 12.12 9.78 2.83
C VAL A 40 12.22 10.28 4.28
N LEU A 41 11.73 9.51 5.25
CA LEU A 41 11.85 9.85 6.68
C LEU A 41 13.32 9.98 7.11
N ASN A 42 14.17 9.03 6.72
CA ASN A 42 15.59 9.05 7.03
C ASN A 42 16.29 10.26 6.41
N ASP A 43 15.97 10.63 5.17
CA ASP A 43 16.55 11.80 4.51
C ASP A 43 16.14 13.12 5.18
N ILE A 44 14.91 13.22 5.68
CA ILE A 44 14.46 14.36 6.49
C ILE A 44 15.29 14.46 7.76
N VAL A 45 15.46 13.35 8.49
CA VAL A 45 16.20 13.32 9.76
C VAL A 45 17.68 13.62 9.56
N GLN A 46 18.28 13.13 8.48
CA GLN A 46 19.70 13.32 8.16
C GLN A 46 19.98 14.61 7.38
N LEU A 47 18.95 15.40 7.05
CA LEU A 47 19.04 16.61 6.21
C LEU A 47 19.66 16.36 4.83
N ASN A 48 19.46 15.16 4.27
CA ASN A 48 19.95 14.77 2.96
C ASN A 48 19.00 15.24 1.85
N LYS A 49 19.17 16.48 1.40
CA LYS A 49 18.27 17.12 0.42
C LYS A 49 18.19 16.37 -0.92
N ALA A 50 19.34 15.91 -1.43
CA ALA A 50 19.38 15.22 -2.72
C ALA A 50 18.69 13.86 -2.66
N GLY A 51 18.91 13.10 -1.57
CA GLY A 51 18.17 11.88 -1.29
C GLY A 51 16.67 12.16 -1.18
N LEU A 52 16.30 13.17 -0.39
CA LEU A 52 14.91 13.52 -0.14
C LEU A 52 14.11 13.74 -1.42
N HIS A 53 14.62 14.53 -2.36
CA HIS A 53 13.94 14.77 -3.64
C HIS A 53 13.79 13.49 -4.47
N LYS A 54 14.84 12.68 -4.53
CA LYS A 54 14.85 11.42 -5.29
C LYS A 54 13.86 10.41 -4.71
N ASP A 55 13.91 10.20 -3.42
CA ASP A 55 13.11 9.17 -2.75
C ASP A 55 11.65 9.62 -2.66
N TYR A 56 11.39 10.93 -2.49
CA TYR A 56 10.04 11.50 -2.60
C TYR A 56 9.43 11.30 -4.00
N SER A 57 10.21 11.53 -5.06
CA SER A 57 9.75 11.30 -6.43
C SER A 57 9.52 9.82 -6.74
N THR A 58 10.33 8.95 -6.16
CA THR A 58 10.18 7.49 -6.27
C THR A 58 8.87 7.06 -5.64
N GLY A 59 8.61 7.44 -4.38
CA GLY A 59 7.37 7.05 -3.70
C GLY A 59 6.13 7.69 -4.32
N THR A 60 6.25 8.88 -4.94
CA THR A 60 5.17 9.47 -5.75
C THR A 60 4.77 8.55 -6.91
N SER A 61 5.77 7.96 -7.60
CA SER A 61 5.53 7.06 -8.73
C SER A 61 4.92 5.73 -8.27
N GLU A 62 5.42 5.18 -7.16
CA GLU A 62 4.90 3.94 -6.54
C GLU A 62 3.45 4.09 -6.06
N PHE A 63 3.11 5.22 -5.42
CA PHE A 63 1.72 5.55 -5.10
C PHE A 63 0.83 5.57 -6.34
N GLY A 64 1.29 6.21 -7.42
CA GLY A 64 0.55 6.27 -8.68
C GLY A 64 0.23 4.88 -9.25
N GLN A 65 1.18 3.94 -9.15
CA GLN A 65 0.97 2.55 -9.55
C GLN A 65 -0.10 1.87 -8.69
N ILE A 66 -0.01 1.97 -7.37
CA ILE A 66 -0.99 1.35 -6.45
C ILE A 66 -2.38 1.94 -6.68
N ILE A 67 -2.51 3.28 -6.74
CA ILE A 67 -3.78 3.97 -7.02
C ILE A 67 -4.42 3.44 -8.30
N SER A 68 -3.64 3.30 -9.38
CA SER A 68 -4.17 2.82 -10.67
C SER A 68 -4.74 1.40 -10.61
N GLN A 69 -4.29 0.59 -9.64
CA GLN A 69 -4.71 -0.79 -9.47
C GLN A 69 -5.91 -0.93 -8.52
N VAL A 70 -5.99 -0.11 -7.46
CA VAL A 70 -6.97 -0.32 -6.36
C VAL A 70 -8.05 0.73 -6.22
N SER A 71 -7.87 1.95 -6.73
CA SER A 71 -8.81 3.08 -6.49
C SER A 71 -10.16 2.94 -7.19
N GLY A 72 -10.30 1.98 -8.11
CA GLY A 72 -11.53 1.76 -8.86
C GLY A 72 -11.79 2.87 -9.90
N PRO A 73 -13.06 3.15 -10.25
CA PRO A 73 -13.39 4.08 -11.33
C PRO A 73 -13.25 5.57 -10.94
N GLN A 74 -13.10 5.87 -9.64
CA GLN A 74 -13.02 7.24 -9.14
C GLN A 74 -11.56 7.67 -9.02
N PRO A 75 -11.17 8.85 -9.53
CA PRO A 75 -9.85 9.40 -9.26
C PRO A 75 -9.76 9.86 -7.80
N CYS A 76 -8.57 9.82 -7.21
CA CYS A 76 -8.36 10.45 -5.91
C CYS A 76 -8.66 11.96 -6.04
N SER A 77 -9.80 12.37 -5.49
CA SER A 77 -10.14 13.78 -5.33
C SER A 77 -9.14 14.44 -4.37
N PRO A 78 -8.81 15.74 -4.52
CA PRO A 78 -7.83 16.39 -3.67
C PRO A 78 -8.34 16.49 -2.22
N PHE A 79 -8.15 15.42 -1.44
CA PHE A 79 -7.97 15.55 0.01
C PHE A 79 -6.58 16.16 0.21
N VAL A 80 -6.55 17.46 0.51
CA VAL A 80 -5.31 18.17 0.82
C VAL A 80 -5.31 18.45 2.32
N PRO A 81 -4.81 17.51 3.15
CA PRO A 81 -4.54 17.84 4.54
C PRO A 81 -3.52 19.01 4.55
N GLY A 82 -3.63 19.92 5.52
CA GLY A 82 -2.85 21.17 5.55
C GLY A 82 -1.36 20.98 5.24
N LYS A 83 -0.80 21.75 4.31
CA LYS A 83 0.54 21.46 3.75
C LYS A 83 1.66 21.66 4.79
N PRO A 84 2.39 20.60 5.23
CA PRO A 84 3.47 20.77 6.19
C PRO A 84 4.62 21.57 5.60
N THR A 85 5.18 22.48 6.41
CA THR A 85 6.38 23.27 6.06
C THR A 85 7.54 23.05 7.01
N THR A 86 7.38 22.19 8.00
CA THR A 86 8.40 21.84 9.00
C THR A 86 8.73 20.35 8.91
N ALA A 87 9.93 19.96 9.36
CA ALA A 87 10.34 18.56 9.36
C ALA A 87 9.39 17.70 10.21
N ALA A 88 9.00 18.17 11.41
CA ALA A 88 8.06 17.47 12.27
C ALA A 88 6.68 17.28 11.60
N GLY A 89 6.20 18.30 10.87
CA GLY A 89 4.96 18.20 10.10
C GLY A 89 5.07 17.19 8.96
N ALA A 90 6.17 17.19 8.23
CA ALA A 90 6.43 16.24 7.15
C ALA A 90 6.51 14.80 7.67
N VAL A 91 7.23 14.57 8.77
CA VAL A 91 7.31 13.26 9.44
C VAL A 91 5.92 12.77 9.85
N SER A 92 5.10 13.62 10.48
CA SER A 92 3.73 13.26 10.86
C SER A 92 2.88 12.85 9.65
N TYR A 93 3.04 13.51 8.50
CA TYR A 93 2.32 13.19 7.28
C TYR A 93 2.77 11.86 6.69
N LEU A 94 4.07 11.59 6.66
CA LEU A 94 4.62 10.31 6.20
C LEU A 94 4.15 9.15 7.08
N GLN A 95 4.09 9.34 8.40
CA GLN A 95 3.54 8.34 9.32
C GLN A 95 2.06 8.06 9.05
N LYS A 96 1.25 9.09 8.80
CA LYS A 96 -0.16 8.92 8.42
C LYS A 96 -0.32 8.20 7.08
N ALA A 97 0.55 8.50 6.11
CA ALA A 97 0.58 7.78 4.84
C ALA A 97 0.88 6.28 5.06
N GLN A 98 1.86 5.95 5.92
CA GLN A 98 2.15 4.55 6.29
C GLN A 98 0.96 3.87 6.97
N SER A 99 0.31 4.53 7.93
CA SER A 99 -0.89 3.96 8.57
C SER A 99 -2.00 3.69 7.56
N GLY A 100 -2.25 4.60 6.61
CA GLY A 100 -3.23 4.36 5.54
C GLY A 100 -2.84 3.23 4.59
N LEU A 101 -1.54 3.04 4.31
CA LEU A 101 -1.05 1.88 3.54
C LEU A 101 -1.22 0.55 4.29
N GLN A 102 -1.09 0.56 5.61
CA GLN A 102 -1.33 -0.62 6.45
C GLN A 102 -2.82 -0.98 6.49
N GLU A 103 -3.70 0.02 6.60
CA GLU A 103 -5.15 -0.17 6.48
C GLU A 103 -5.52 -0.74 5.10
N LEU A 104 -4.98 -0.15 4.02
CA LEU A 104 -5.14 -0.68 2.66
C LEU A 104 -4.64 -2.12 2.55
N SER A 105 -3.48 -2.44 3.12
CA SER A 105 -2.92 -3.80 3.12
C SER A 105 -3.85 -4.79 3.82
N LEU A 106 -4.41 -4.43 4.97
CA LEU A 106 -5.38 -5.28 5.68
C LEU A 106 -6.66 -5.48 4.86
N ASP A 107 -7.17 -4.42 4.25
CA ASP A 107 -8.39 -4.46 3.44
C ASP A 107 -8.23 -5.28 2.16
N LEU A 108 -7.03 -5.24 1.56
CA LEU A 108 -6.66 -6.13 0.46
C LEU A 108 -6.60 -7.61 0.87
N MET A 109 -6.63 -7.96 2.15
CA MET A 109 -6.74 -9.34 2.60
C MET A 109 -8.19 -9.77 2.81
N ASP A 110 -9.15 -8.84 2.79
CA ASP A 110 -10.57 -9.12 2.96
C ASP A 110 -11.22 -9.57 1.65
N PRO A 111 -11.68 -10.84 1.53
CA PRO A 111 -12.30 -11.34 0.31
C PRO A 111 -13.67 -10.71 0.00
N SER A 112 -14.26 -9.97 0.94
CA SER A 112 -15.53 -9.25 0.73
C SER A 112 -15.35 -7.93 -0.03
N LYS A 113 -14.13 -7.37 -0.03
CA LYS A 113 -13.77 -6.10 -0.67
C LYS A 113 -13.26 -6.29 -2.10
N SER A 114 -13.41 -5.25 -2.93
CA SER A 114 -12.97 -5.26 -4.33
C SER A 114 -12.65 -3.88 -4.87
N ALA A 115 -11.53 -3.77 -5.59
CA ALA A 115 -11.15 -2.57 -6.33
C ALA A 115 -12.23 -2.12 -7.34
N LYS A 116 -12.94 -3.07 -7.97
CA LYS A 116 -14.02 -2.76 -8.94
C LYS A 116 -15.20 -2.02 -8.31
N LYS A 117 -15.43 -2.22 -7.01
CA LYS A 117 -16.48 -1.52 -6.25
C LYS A 117 -15.99 -0.20 -5.66
N GLY A 118 -14.69 0.10 -5.76
CA GLY A 118 -14.08 1.26 -5.13
C GLY A 118 -13.85 1.08 -3.63
N ASP A 119 -13.89 -0.16 -3.11
CA ASP A 119 -13.84 -0.42 -1.67
C ASP A 119 -12.53 0.06 -1.01
N PHE A 120 -11.44 0.16 -1.79
CA PHE A 120 -10.11 0.61 -1.34
C PHE A 120 -9.84 2.09 -1.62
N HIS A 121 -10.80 2.79 -2.23
CA HIS A 121 -10.59 4.15 -2.73
C HIS A 121 -10.24 5.11 -1.59
N ALA A 122 -10.97 5.03 -0.48
CA ALA A 122 -10.74 5.90 0.67
C ALA A 122 -9.34 5.68 1.27
N ASP A 123 -8.91 4.43 1.43
CA ASP A 123 -7.64 4.07 2.07
C ASP A 123 -6.46 4.56 1.22
N VAL A 124 -6.46 4.20 -0.07
CA VAL A 124 -5.36 4.56 -0.97
C VAL A 124 -5.29 6.07 -1.19
N CYS A 125 -6.43 6.75 -1.33
CA CYS A 125 -6.45 8.19 -1.57
C CYS A 125 -6.18 9.00 -0.30
N GLY A 126 -6.57 8.49 0.88
CA GLY A 126 -6.21 9.08 2.17
C GLY A 126 -4.71 9.02 2.41
N ALA A 127 -4.11 7.84 2.22
CA ALA A 127 -2.66 7.65 2.32
C ALA A 127 -1.90 8.56 1.33
N TRP A 128 -2.35 8.59 0.07
CA TRP A 128 -1.79 9.47 -0.95
C TRP A 128 -1.90 10.94 -0.57
N GLY A 129 -3.04 11.40 -0.06
CA GLY A 129 -3.24 12.81 0.33
C GLY A 129 -2.22 13.28 1.36
N PHE A 130 -1.90 12.45 2.36
CA PHE A 130 -0.84 12.76 3.32
C PHE A 130 0.54 12.74 2.68
N TYR A 131 0.86 11.75 1.86
CA TYR A 131 2.16 11.68 1.17
C TYR A 131 2.37 12.86 0.21
N ALA A 132 1.37 13.19 -0.61
CA ALA A 132 1.39 14.32 -1.53
C ALA A 132 1.52 15.67 -0.79
N GLY A 133 0.96 15.79 0.41
CA GLY A 133 1.10 16.99 1.25
C GLY A 133 2.56 17.33 1.58
N VAL A 134 3.43 16.31 1.71
CA VAL A 134 4.85 16.46 2.05
C VAL A 134 5.63 17.24 0.98
N GLN A 135 5.14 17.29 -0.26
CA GLN A 135 5.77 18.04 -1.35
C GLN A 135 6.11 19.50 -0.98
N THR A 136 5.26 20.12 -0.16
CA THR A 136 5.46 21.53 0.24
C THR A 136 6.69 21.71 1.12
N PHE A 137 7.00 20.72 1.96
CA PHE A 137 8.23 20.71 2.75
C PHE A 137 9.44 20.39 1.86
N VAL A 138 9.32 19.38 0.99
CA VAL A 138 10.39 18.93 0.07
C VAL A 138 10.85 20.07 -0.83
N ASN A 139 9.92 20.83 -1.43
CA ASN A 139 10.24 21.97 -2.30
C ASN A 139 10.94 23.15 -1.59
N LYS A 140 11.01 23.14 -0.24
CA LYS A 140 11.68 24.16 0.56
C LYS A 140 13.07 23.73 1.04
N GLN A 141 13.42 22.45 0.87
CA GLN A 141 14.75 21.96 1.22
C GLN A 141 15.74 22.41 0.15
#